data_AF-A0A923VG61-F1
#
_entry.id   AF-A0A923VG61-F1
#
_cell.length_a   1.000
_cell.length_b   1.000
_cell.length_c   1.000
_cell.angle_alpha   90.00
_cell.angle_beta   90.00
_cell.angle_gamma   90.00
#
_symmetry.space_group_name_H-M   'P 1'
#
loop_
_entity.id
_entity.type
_entity.pdbx_description
1 polymer ?
#
loop_
_entity_poly.entity_id
_entity_poly.type
_entity_poly.pdbx_seq_one_letter_code
_entity_poly.pdbx_strand_id
1 'polypeptide(L)'
;LKSRDSLITRLQTDSTFTPGDSSYRRAYYQRIYDLCKARFMEGASEDEIGEKVGPLYFGKEVARVKGDSIGVFKAQEEIDRYEDISRSNRQYEHHSININQMSARMLNNGIYDIINMNSFNFIRASFDDLFFRFPTQAELTTAYTIIDDNKTGFLVGGSASNKAEYCKMLTESREFYEGMIKWSYLSLLARDPTTQEVYNLFQNFYKTDNLQEVQKSIIRTDEYANF
;
A
#
# COMPACT_ATOMS: atom_id res chain seq x y z
N LEU A 1 -13.58 12.33 -26.18
CA LEU A 1 -13.84 12.12 -24.73
C LEU A 1 -14.66 10.86 -24.44
N LYS A 2 -15.93 10.72 -24.88
CA LYS A 2 -16.78 9.54 -24.57
C LYS A 2 -16.14 8.18 -24.94
N SER A 3 -15.51 8.07 -26.11
CA SER A 3 -14.86 6.82 -26.52
C SER A 3 -13.59 6.49 -25.70
N ARG A 4 -12.84 7.52 -25.27
CA ARG A 4 -11.64 7.37 -24.41
C ARG A 4 -12.05 6.89 -23.02
N ASP A 5 -13.07 7.51 -22.42
CA ASP A 5 -13.62 7.12 -21.12
C ASP A 5 -14.16 5.67 -21.13
N SER A 6 -14.82 5.25 -22.22
CA SER A 6 -15.31 3.87 -22.37
C SER A 6 -14.17 2.86 -22.45
N LEU A 7 -13.08 3.20 -23.16
CA LEU A 7 -11.92 2.31 -23.28
C LEU A 7 -11.21 2.15 -21.94
N ILE A 8 -10.96 3.25 -21.22
CA ILE A 8 -10.30 3.21 -19.90
C ILE A 8 -11.14 2.39 -18.93
N THR A 9 -12.45 2.66 -18.88
CA THR A 9 -13.38 1.90 -18.02
C THR A 9 -13.32 0.41 -18.35
N ARG A 10 -13.32 0.04 -19.64
CA ARG A 10 -13.18 -1.37 -20.06
C ARG A 10 -11.88 -1.98 -19.53
N LEU A 11 -10.74 -1.31 -19.71
CA LEU A 11 -9.44 -1.81 -19.24
C LEU A 11 -9.40 -2.00 -17.72
N GLN A 12 -10.13 -1.19 -16.94
CA GLN A 12 -10.18 -1.28 -15.49
C GLN A 12 -11.20 -2.31 -14.96
N THR A 13 -12.25 -2.64 -15.73
CA THR A 13 -13.44 -3.33 -15.17
C THR A 13 -13.88 -4.59 -15.91
N ASP A 14 -13.49 -4.78 -17.17
CA ASP A 14 -13.95 -5.89 -18.02
C ASP A 14 -13.41 -7.23 -17.51
N SER A 15 -14.33 -8.11 -17.14
CA SER A 15 -14.06 -9.45 -16.61
C SER A 15 -14.15 -10.56 -17.67
N THR A 16 -14.42 -10.20 -18.93
CA THR A 16 -14.49 -11.15 -20.04
C THR A 16 -13.16 -11.87 -20.19
N PHE A 17 -13.21 -13.18 -20.49
CA PHE A 17 -12.01 -13.97 -20.63
C PHE A 17 -11.14 -13.47 -21.79
N THR A 18 -9.88 -13.15 -21.50
CA THR A 18 -8.84 -12.81 -22.47
C THR A 18 -7.71 -13.83 -22.36
N PRO A 19 -7.34 -14.54 -23.44
CA PRO A 19 -6.21 -15.46 -23.44
C PRO A 19 -4.92 -14.76 -22.94
N GLY A 20 -4.17 -15.41 -22.06
CA GLY A 20 -2.95 -14.86 -21.46
C GLY A 20 -3.20 -14.11 -20.13
N ASP A 21 -4.14 -13.16 -20.12
CA ASP A 21 -4.34 -12.26 -18.97
C ASP A 21 -5.49 -12.65 -18.04
N SER A 22 -6.23 -13.71 -18.39
CA SER A 22 -7.55 -14.04 -17.84
C SER A 22 -8.62 -12.97 -18.11
N SER A 23 -8.42 -11.70 -17.75
CA SER A 23 -9.31 -10.57 -18.10
C SER A 23 -8.60 -9.23 -17.93
N TYR A 24 -9.12 -8.16 -18.56
CA TYR A 24 -8.54 -6.81 -18.40
C TYR A 24 -8.59 -6.32 -16.95
N ARG A 25 -9.71 -6.58 -16.27
CA ARG A 25 -9.85 -6.30 -14.83
C ARG A 25 -8.71 -6.95 -14.05
N ARG A 26 -8.46 -8.25 -14.26
CA ARG A 26 -7.41 -8.97 -13.53
C ARG A 26 -6.03 -8.40 -13.84
N ALA A 27 -5.72 -8.12 -15.10
CA ALA A 27 -4.46 -7.49 -15.49
C ALA A 27 -4.26 -6.11 -14.83
N TYR A 28 -5.32 -5.30 -14.76
CA TYR A 28 -5.28 -4.00 -14.08
C TYR A 28 -4.91 -4.14 -12.59
N TYR A 29 -5.62 -4.98 -11.85
CA TYR A 29 -5.37 -5.15 -10.41
C TYR A 29 -4.01 -5.80 -10.14
N GLN A 30 -3.57 -6.75 -10.97
CA GLN A 30 -2.22 -7.30 -10.90
C GLN A 30 -1.17 -6.20 -11.09
N ARG A 31 -1.35 -5.32 -12.08
CA ARG A 31 -0.43 -4.21 -12.33
C ARG A 31 -0.33 -3.25 -11.14
N ILE A 32 -1.45 -2.92 -10.50
CA ILE A 32 -1.44 -2.08 -9.29
C ILE A 32 -0.68 -2.79 -8.17
N TYR A 33 -0.96 -4.06 -7.94
CA TYR A 33 -0.30 -4.85 -6.93
C TYR A 33 1.22 -4.90 -7.14
N ASP A 34 1.68 -5.17 -8.36
CA ASP A 34 3.11 -5.21 -8.70
C ASP A 34 3.79 -3.83 -8.55
N LEU A 35 3.10 -2.76 -8.94
CA LEU A 35 3.58 -1.39 -8.76
C LEU A 35 3.69 -1.01 -7.27
N CYS A 36 2.76 -1.43 -6.44
CA CYS A 36 2.83 -1.22 -4.99
C CYS A 36 3.96 -2.07 -4.37
N LYS A 37 4.15 -3.32 -4.78
CA LYS A 37 5.31 -4.13 -4.35
C LYS A 37 6.64 -3.49 -4.76
N ALA A 38 6.73 -2.95 -5.97
CA ALA A 38 7.92 -2.23 -6.43
C ALA A 38 8.22 -1.00 -5.57
N ARG A 39 7.17 -0.29 -5.13
CA ARG A 39 7.28 0.91 -4.31
C ARG A 39 7.69 0.60 -2.86
N PHE A 40 7.05 -0.36 -2.22
CA PHE A 40 7.24 -0.61 -0.78
C PHE A 40 8.25 -1.73 -0.48
N MET A 41 8.35 -2.74 -1.35
CA MET A 41 9.02 -4.00 -1.04
C MET A 41 10.10 -4.34 -2.07
N GLU A 42 10.64 -3.34 -2.78
CA GLU A 42 11.65 -3.50 -3.83
C GLU A 42 11.25 -4.51 -4.93
N GLY A 43 9.96 -4.73 -5.13
CA GLY A 43 9.43 -5.64 -6.14
C GLY A 43 9.45 -7.12 -5.75
N ALA A 44 9.48 -7.43 -4.45
CA ALA A 44 9.48 -8.81 -3.93
C ALA A 44 8.47 -9.72 -4.65
N SER A 45 8.94 -10.90 -5.06
CA SER A 45 8.16 -11.95 -5.71
C SER A 45 7.24 -12.68 -4.72
N GLU A 46 6.23 -13.38 -5.23
CA GLU A 46 5.39 -14.25 -4.38
C GLU A 46 6.19 -15.37 -3.74
N ASP A 47 7.22 -15.87 -4.43
CA ASP A 47 8.10 -16.91 -3.90
C ASP A 47 8.89 -16.38 -2.71
N GLU A 48 9.48 -15.17 -2.81
CA GLU A 48 10.19 -14.54 -1.69
C GLU A 48 9.28 -14.27 -0.48
N ILE A 49 8.02 -13.85 -0.71
CA ILE A 49 7.02 -13.68 0.35
C ILE A 49 6.71 -15.03 0.99
N GLY A 50 6.44 -16.06 0.17
CA GLY A 50 6.13 -17.41 0.63
C GLY A 50 7.27 -18.09 1.39
N GLU A 51 8.53 -17.85 1.00
CA GLU A 51 9.72 -18.39 1.67
C GLU A 51 9.83 -17.92 3.13
N LYS A 52 9.33 -16.72 3.47
CA LYS A 52 9.34 -16.23 4.86
C LYS A 52 8.38 -16.98 5.77
N VAL A 53 7.34 -17.59 5.21
CA VAL A 53 6.25 -18.21 5.96
C VAL A 53 6.65 -19.59 6.53
N GLY A 54 7.47 -20.36 5.81
CA GLY A 54 7.90 -21.71 6.23
C GLY A 54 8.57 -21.76 7.61
N PRO A 55 9.64 -20.96 7.87
CA PRO A 55 10.29 -20.90 9.18
C PRO A 55 9.36 -20.49 10.32
N LEU A 56 8.38 -19.61 10.05
CA LEU A 56 7.40 -19.16 11.05
C LEU A 56 6.43 -20.28 11.45
N TYR A 57 5.95 -21.08 10.49
CA TYR A 57 5.13 -22.25 10.79
C TYR A 57 5.90 -23.26 11.65
N PHE A 58 7.16 -23.53 11.33
CA PHE A 58 7.99 -24.40 12.16
C PHE A 58 8.16 -23.85 13.59
N GLY A 59 8.51 -22.56 13.72
CA GLY A 59 8.66 -21.91 15.02
C GLY A 59 7.38 -21.94 15.85
N LYS A 60 6.23 -21.75 15.21
CA LYS A 60 4.90 -21.85 15.83
C LYS A 60 4.62 -23.25 16.38
N GLU A 61 4.91 -24.31 15.62
CA GLU A 61 4.71 -25.69 16.09
C GLU A 61 5.64 -26.04 17.25
N VAL A 62 6.89 -25.57 17.22
CA VAL A 62 7.82 -25.71 18.36
C VAL A 62 7.28 -24.99 19.60
N ALA A 63 6.76 -23.77 19.46
CA ALA A 63 6.16 -23.03 20.57
C ALA A 63 4.92 -23.75 21.14
N ARG A 64 4.07 -24.34 20.28
CA ARG A 64 2.92 -25.15 20.69
C ARG A 64 3.32 -26.35 21.53
N VAL A 65 4.30 -27.13 21.07
CA VAL A 65 4.79 -28.32 21.80
C VAL A 65 5.38 -27.94 23.16
N LYS A 66 6.00 -26.76 23.26
CA LYS A 66 6.55 -26.22 24.52
C LYS A 66 5.51 -25.58 25.45
N GLY A 67 4.26 -25.41 25.01
CA GLY A 67 3.23 -24.69 25.76
C GLY A 67 3.47 -23.17 25.83
N ASP A 68 4.28 -22.60 24.94
CA ASP A 68 4.53 -21.15 24.86
C ASP A 68 3.46 -20.46 24.00
N SER A 69 2.35 -20.08 24.65
CA SER A 69 1.25 -19.39 23.96
C SER A 69 1.67 -18.06 23.35
N ILE A 70 2.60 -17.30 23.96
CA ILE A 70 3.05 -16.00 23.45
C ILE A 70 3.81 -16.20 22.14
N GLY A 71 4.72 -17.18 22.09
CA GLY A 71 5.43 -17.56 20.88
C GLY A 71 4.50 -17.98 19.75
N VAL A 72 3.43 -18.72 20.07
CA VAL A 72 2.40 -19.11 19.08
C VAL A 72 1.67 -17.90 18.51
N PHE A 73 1.25 -16.95 19.36
CA PHE A 73 0.55 -15.76 18.90
C PHE A 73 1.44 -14.86 18.04
N LYS A 74 2.69 -14.63 18.45
CA LYS A 74 3.66 -13.83 17.67
C LYS A 74 3.93 -14.46 16.29
N ALA A 75 4.18 -15.76 16.25
CA ALA A 75 4.43 -16.45 14.98
C ALA A 75 3.19 -16.42 14.08
N GLN A 76 1.99 -16.55 14.64
CA GLN A 76 0.75 -16.42 13.87
C GLN A 76 0.58 -15.01 13.29
N GLU A 77 0.81 -13.98 14.08
CA GLU A 77 0.71 -12.59 13.62
C GLU A 77 1.68 -12.33 12.45
N GLU A 78 2.92 -12.80 12.52
CA GLU A 78 3.87 -12.69 11.40
C GLU A 78 3.40 -13.43 10.15
N ILE A 79 2.89 -14.66 10.29
CA ILE A 79 2.33 -15.43 9.17
C ILE A 79 1.18 -14.66 8.52
N ASP A 80 0.26 -14.13 9.33
CA ASP A 80 -0.89 -13.37 8.85
C ASP A 80 -0.45 -12.13 8.06
N ARG A 81 0.61 -11.44 8.48
CA ARG A 81 1.14 -10.28 7.75
C ARG A 81 1.65 -10.64 6.35
N TYR A 82 2.37 -11.75 6.19
CA TYR A 82 2.81 -12.22 4.87
C TYR A 82 1.64 -12.70 4.01
N GLU A 83 0.73 -13.50 4.57
CA GLU A 83 -0.45 -13.99 3.85
C GLU A 83 -1.39 -12.83 3.43
N ASP A 84 -1.48 -11.78 4.23
CA ASP A 84 -2.26 -10.58 3.91
C ASP A 84 -1.73 -9.82 2.69
N ILE A 85 -0.40 -9.83 2.46
CA ILE A 85 0.20 -9.25 1.26
C ILE A 85 -0.23 -10.05 0.03
N SER A 86 -0.02 -11.36 0.01
CA SER A 86 -0.37 -12.20 -1.13
C SER A 86 -1.87 -12.20 -1.43
N ARG A 87 -2.72 -12.11 -0.39
CA ARG A 87 -4.19 -12.02 -0.57
C ARG A 87 -4.67 -10.62 -0.98
N SER A 88 -3.89 -9.57 -0.72
CA SER A 88 -4.33 -8.19 -0.93
C SER A 88 -4.71 -7.89 -2.39
N ASN A 89 -4.00 -8.48 -3.36
CA ASN A 89 -4.30 -8.32 -4.79
C ASN A 89 -5.76 -8.72 -5.10
N ARG A 90 -6.13 -9.96 -4.76
CA ARG A 90 -7.49 -10.47 -4.99
C ARG A 90 -8.53 -9.74 -4.15
N GLN A 91 -8.21 -9.37 -2.92
CA GLN A 91 -9.14 -8.63 -2.08
C GLN A 91 -9.42 -7.23 -2.62
N TYR A 92 -8.41 -6.56 -3.20
CA TYR A 92 -8.60 -5.26 -3.85
C TYR A 92 -9.35 -5.40 -5.17
N GLU A 93 -9.05 -6.43 -5.98
CA GLU A 93 -9.82 -6.78 -7.17
C GLU A 93 -11.31 -6.96 -6.85
N HIS A 94 -11.63 -7.59 -5.72
CA HIS A 94 -13.01 -7.84 -5.28
C HIS A 94 -13.60 -6.75 -4.39
N HIS A 95 -12.92 -5.61 -4.24
CA HIS A 95 -13.38 -4.47 -3.43
C HIS A 95 -13.64 -4.84 -1.96
N SER A 96 -12.97 -5.89 -1.47
CA SER A 96 -13.00 -6.28 -0.05
C SER A 96 -12.02 -5.46 0.79
N ILE A 97 -11.03 -4.85 0.13
CA ILE A 97 -10.16 -3.83 0.70
C ILE A 97 -10.01 -2.66 -0.27
N ASN A 98 -9.53 -1.53 0.24
CA ASN A 98 -9.17 -0.35 -0.53
C ASN A 98 -7.64 -0.23 -0.69
N ILE A 99 -7.20 0.73 -1.51
CA ILE A 99 -5.78 0.91 -1.81
C ILE A 99 -4.94 1.29 -0.58
N ASN A 100 -5.49 2.08 0.34
CA ASN A 100 -4.87 2.38 1.63
C ASN A 100 -4.58 1.11 2.44
N GLN A 101 -5.54 0.19 2.51
CA GLN A 101 -5.39 -1.07 3.24
C GLN A 101 -4.38 -2.01 2.58
N MET A 102 -4.30 -2.03 1.24
CA MET A 102 -3.24 -2.75 0.52
C MET A 102 -1.86 -2.16 0.87
N SER A 103 -1.71 -0.83 0.79
CA SER A 103 -0.47 -0.14 1.16
C SER A 103 -0.08 -0.39 2.61
N ALA A 104 -1.04 -0.42 3.55
CA ALA A 104 -0.77 -0.68 4.97
C ALA A 104 -0.18 -2.07 5.20
N ARG A 105 -0.64 -3.09 4.46
CA ARG A 105 -0.10 -4.45 4.53
C ARG A 105 1.31 -4.55 3.93
N MET A 106 1.55 -3.83 2.83
CA MET A 106 2.88 -3.75 2.21
C MET A 106 3.89 -2.98 3.05
N LEU A 107 3.43 -2.07 3.91
CA LEU A 107 4.26 -1.36 4.88
C LEU A 107 4.50 -2.19 6.16
N ASN A 108 3.48 -2.89 6.64
CA ASN A 108 3.52 -3.64 7.90
C ASN A 108 3.82 -5.13 7.69
N ASN A 109 5.06 -5.44 7.31
CA ASN A 109 5.52 -6.83 7.18
C ASN A 109 7.05 -6.93 7.32
N GLY A 110 7.53 -8.16 7.52
CA GLY A 110 8.95 -8.40 7.77
C GLY A 110 9.88 -8.15 6.57
N ILE A 111 9.40 -8.13 5.32
CA ILE A 111 10.24 -7.75 4.17
C ILE A 111 10.54 -6.26 4.20
N TYR A 112 9.50 -5.44 4.38
CA TYR A 112 9.66 -3.98 4.55
C TYR A 112 10.59 -3.65 5.73
N ASP A 113 10.51 -4.45 6.80
CA ASP A 113 11.35 -4.30 7.98
C ASP A 113 12.81 -4.67 7.72
N ILE A 114 13.07 -5.70 6.93
CA ILE A 114 14.44 -6.10 6.56
C ILE A 114 15.08 -5.05 5.65
N ILE A 115 14.34 -4.54 4.67
CA ILE A 115 14.81 -3.48 3.76
C ILE A 115 15.22 -2.25 4.57
N ASN A 116 14.39 -1.87 5.55
CA ASN A 116 14.60 -0.65 6.31
C ASN A 116 15.44 -0.86 7.59
N MET A 117 15.68 -2.09 8.04
CA MET A 117 16.62 -2.53 9.10
C MET A 117 16.46 -1.96 10.52
N ASN A 118 15.88 -0.78 10.72
CA ASN A 118 15.66 -0.15 12.03
C ASN A 118 14.52 0.86 11.97
N SER A 119 14.04 1.29 13.15
CA SER A 119 12.91 2.20 13.27
C SER A 119 13.15 3.57 12.62
N PHE A 120 14.38 4.11 12.67
CA PHE A 120 14.70 5.38 12.00
C PHE A 120 14.44 5.32 10.50
N ASN A 121 15.05 4.32 9.86
CA ASN A 121 14.95 4.08 8.44
C ASN A 121 13.53 3.69 8.05
N PHE A 122 12.86 2.85 8.84
CA PHE A 122 11.46 2.47 8.62
C PHE A 122 10.56 3.71 8.57
N ILE A 123 10.67 4.61 9.56
CA ILE A 123 9.86 5.83 9.64
C ILE A 123 10.19 6.77 8.46
N ARG A 124 11.47 6.90 8.09
CA ARG A 124 11.86 7.74 6.95
C ARG A 124 11.34 7.19 5.63
N ALA A 125 11.49 5.89 5.41
CA ALA A 125 11.01 5.21 4.23
C ALA A 125 9.49 5.26 4.15
N SER A 126 8.77 5.03 5.25
CA SER A 126 7.29 5.07 5.21
C SER A 126 6.76 6.45 4.83
N PHE A 127 7.43 7.52 5.26
CA PHE A 127 7.10 8.89 4.87
C PHE A 127 7.45 9.19 3.41
N ASP A 128 8.61 8.74 2.93
CA ASP A 128 9.01 8.94 1.54
C ASP A 128 8.12 8.13 0.59
N ASP A 129 7.97 6.84 0.89
CA ASP A 129 7.15 5.92 0.13
C ASP A 129 5.68 6.32 0.13
N LEU A 130 5.11 6.90 1.19
CA LEU A 130 3.69 7.29 1.17
C LEU A 130 3.47 8.73 0.72
N PHE A 131 4.30 9.67 1.17
CA PHE A 131 4.07 11.11 1.08
C PHE A 131 5.08 11.86 0.20
N PHE A 132 6.10 11.19 -0.34
CA PHE A 132 7.19 11.79 -1.12
C PHE A 132 7.91 12.93 -0.39
N ARG A 133 8.11 12.76 0.93
CA ARG A 133 8.89 13.66 1.77
C ARG A 133 9.47 12.91 2.96
N PHE A 134 10.45 13.49 3.62
CA PHE A 134 10.91 13.00 4.92
C PHE A 134 10.04 13.53 6.07
N PRO A 135 10.00 12.82 7.23
CA PRO A 135 9.33 13.30 8.42
C PRO A 135 10.06 14.53 8.98
N THR A 136 9.31 15.43 9.59
CA THR A 136 9.89 16.48 10.46
C THR A 136 10.40 15.86 11.76
N GLN A 137 11.22 16.60 12.51
CA GLN A 137 11.75 16.11 13.79
C GLN A 137 10.65 15.76 14.80
N ALA A 138 9.57 16.56 14.84
CA ALA A 138 8.45 16.30 15.74
C ALA A 138 7.71 15.01 15.34
N GLU A 139 7.46 14.82 14.04
CA GLU A 139 6.82 13.60 13.53
C GLU A 139 7.66 12.36 13.81
N LEU A 140 8.98 12.46 13.62
CA LEU A 140 9.93 11.38 13.90
C LEU A 140 9.93 10.99 15.38
N THR A 141 10.00 11.97 16.29
CA THR A 141 9.95 11.72 17.74
C THR A 141 8.65 11.02 18.16
N THR A 142 7.52 11.48 17.64
CA THR A 142 6.22 10.83 17.91
C THR A 142 6.19 9.41 17.34
N ALA A 143 6.68 9.20 16.11
CA ALA A 143 6.71 7.89 15.47
C ALA A 143 7.56 6.87 16.26
N TYR A 144 8.71 7.28 16.80
CA TYR A 144 9.50 6.43 17.71
C TYR A 144 8.72 6.00 18.94
N THR A 145 8.01 6.94 19.56
CA THR A 145 7.19 6.68 20.76
C THR A 145 6.11 5.62 20.47
N ILE A 146 5.58 5.59 19.24
CA ILE A 146 4.57 4.62 18.83
C ILE A 146 5.20 3.26 18.52
N ILE A 147 6.29 3.25 17.74
CA ILE A 147 6.86 2.01 17.19
C ILE A 147 7.73 1.27 18.20
N ASP A 148 8.61 1.97 18.93
CA ASP A 148 9.60 1.35 19.82
C ASP A 148 9.04 1.17 21.23
N ASP A 149 8.33 2.18 21.72
CA ASP A 149 7.83 2.23 23.09
C ASP A 149 6.41 1.64 23.24
N ASN A 150 5.70 1.37 22.13
CA ASN A 150 4.28 0.99 22.11
C ASN A 150 3.41 1.94 22.95
N LYS A 151 3.66 3.25 22.84
CA LYS A 151 2.90 4.30 23.52
C LYS A 151 2.06 5.07 22.52
N THR A 152 0.88 5.51 22.97
CA THR A 152 -0.01 6.32 22.15
C THR A 152 0.64 7.63 21.75
N GLY A 153 0.63 7.93 20.45
CA GLY A 153 1.05 9.20 19.87
C GLY A 153 0.04 9.70 18.83
N PHE A 154 0.04 11.01 18.59
CA PHE A 154 -0.80 11.67 17.58
C PHE A 154 0.05 12.22 16.44
N LEU A 155 -0.26 11.84 15.21
CA LEU A 155 0.52 12.15 14.02
C LEU A 155 -0.40 12.17 12.79
N VAL A 156 -0.12 13.03 11.80
CA VAL A 156 -0.87 13.14 10.52
C VAL A 156 -2.40 13.14 10.67
N GLY A 157 -2.89 13.78 11.74
CA GLY A 157 -4.33 13.90 12.00
C GLY A 157 -5.00 12.68 12.64
N GLY A 158 -4.24 11.65 13.04
CA GLY A 158 -4.74 10.45 13.71
C GLY A 158 -3.91 10.05 14.93
N SER A 159 -4.33 8.98 15.61
CA SER A 159 -3.62 8.40 16.75
C SER A 159 -3.25 6.94 16.51
N ALA A 160 -2.10 6.52 17.00
CA ALA A 160 -1.67 5.13 17.00
C ALA A 160 -0.90 4.80 18.28
N SER A 161 -0.94 3.54 18.70
CA SER A 161 -0.31 3.04 19.93
C SER A 161 0.72 1.93 19.69
N ASN A 162 0.81 1.43 18.47
CA ASN A 162 1.75 0.41 18.04
C ASN A 162 2.03 0.56 16.54
N LYS A 163 2.99 -0.22 16.03
CA LYS A 163 3.41 -0.20 14.63
C LYS A 163 2.29 -0.50 13.63
N ALA A 164 1.41 -1.45 13.92
CA ALA A 164 0.32 -1.80 13.01
C ALA A 164 -0.68 -0.64 12.87
N GLU A 165 -1.04 -0.02 14.00
CA GLU A 165 -1.87 1.18 14.02
C GLU A 165 -1.18 2.37 13.36
N TYR A 166 0.13 2.51 13.52
CA TYR A 166 0.93 3.54 12.84
C TYR A 166 0.82 3.42 11.32
N CYS A 167 1.02 2.22 10.78
CA CYS A 167 0.94 1.97 9.33
C CYS A 167 -0.46 2.31 8.80
N LYS A 168 -1.50 1.86 9.51
CA LYS A 168 -2.89 2.16 9.17
C LYS A 168 -3.15 3.67 9.19
N MET A 169 -2.79 4.34 10.27
CA MET A 169 -2.94 5.79 10.45
C MET A 169 -2.28 6.58 9.32
N LEU A 170 -1.06 6.21 8.90
CA LEU A 170 -0.41 6.88 7.77
C LEU A 170 -1.20 6.69 6.47
N THR A 171 -1.67 5.48 6.18
CA THR A 171 -2.39 5.19 4.93
C THR A 171 -3.82 5.72 4.90
N GLU A 172 -4.38 6.11 6.04
CA GLU A 172 -5.71 6.73 6.14
C GLU A 172 -5.63 8.26 6.23
N SER A 173 -4.42 8.83 6.29
CA SER A 173 -4.21 10.26 6.42
C SER A 173 -4.46 11.00 5.12
N ARG A 174 -4.70 12.32 5.18
CA ARG A 174 -4.89 13.14 3.97
C ARG A 174 -3.64 13.15 3.08
N GLU A 175 -2.47 13.18 3.72
CA GLU A 175 -1.17 13.13 3.07
C GLU A 175 -1.00 11.87 2.22
N PHE A 176 -1.60 10.73 2.62
CA PHE A 176 -1.60 9.53 1.79
C PHE A 176 -2.34 9.74 0.47
N TYR A 177 -3.53 10.33 0.51
CA TYR A 177 -4.31 10.56 -0.72
C TYR A 177 -3.64 11.56 -1.65
N GLU A 178 -3.01 12.62 -1.11
CA GLU A 178 -2.17 13.52 -1.91
C GLU A 178 -0.97 12.78 -2.51
N GLY A 179 -0.29 11.96 -1.71
CA GLY A 179 0.82 11.12 -2.16
C GLY A 179 0.41 10.14 -3.26
N MET A 180 -0.76 9.52 -3.17
CA MET A 180 -1.29 8.61 -4.18
C MET A 180 -1.69 9.32 -5.48
N ILE A 181 -2.17 10.57 -5.40
CA ILE A 181 -2.37 11.42 -6.59
C ILE A 181 -1.02 11.72 -7.23
N LYS A 182 -0.03 12.18 -6.44
CA LYS A 182 1.33 12.45 -6.92
C LYS A 182 1.95 11.23 -7.59
N TRP A 183 1.85 10.06 -6.96
CA TRP A 183 2.32 8.80 -7.52
C TRP A 183 1.64 8.45 -8.84
N SER A 184 0.35 8.70 -8.98
CA SER A 184 -0.39 8.46 -10.22
C SER A 184 0.12 9.37 -11.35
N TYR A 185 0.42 10.63 -11.06
CA TYR A 185 1.02 11.58 -12.01
C TYR A 185 2.44 11.16 -12.41
N LEU A 186 3.28 10.78 -11.45
CA LEU A 186 4.63 10.29 -11.74
C LEU A 186 4.62 9.01 -12.59
N SER A 187 3.69 8.09 -12.30
CA SER A 187 3.61 6.80 -12.99
C SER A 187 3.01 6.89 -14.39
N LEU A 188 2.13 7.87 -14.64
CA LEU A 188 1.39 8.01 -15.91
C LEU A 188 1.94 9.12 -16.82
N LEU A 189 2.47 10.20 -16.24
CA LEU A 189 2.93 11.40 -16.95
C LEU A 189 4.40 11.75 -16.69
N ALA A 190 5.09 11.02 -15.80
CA ALA A 190 6.49 11.27 -15.44
C ALA A 190 6.79 12.71 -14.96
N ARG A 191 5.81 13.35 -14.29
CA ARG A 191 5.98 14.66 -13.66
C ARG A 191 5.16 14.77 -12.37
N ASP A 192 5.45 15.80 -11.58
CA ASP A 192 4.64 16.15 -10.43
C ASP A 192 3.31 16.81 -10.85
N PRO A 193 2.21 16.58 -10.10
CA PRO A 193 0.97 17.32 -10.29
C PRO A 193 1.11 18.76 -9.81
N THR A 194 0.39 19.67 -10.46
CA THR A 194 0.19 21.03 -9.96
C THR A 194 -0.75 21.04 -8.75
N THR A 195 -0.70 22.12 -7.96
CA THR A 195 -1.63 22.29 -6.82
C THR A 195 -3.11 22.21 -7.23
N GLN A 196 -3.46 22.75 -8.40
CA GLN A 196 -4.83 22.71 -8.91
C GLN A 196 -5.26 21.28 -9.27
N GLU A 197 -4.36 20.49 -9.87
CA GLU A 197 -4.62 19.09 -10.22
C GLU A 197 -4.84 18.23 -8.98
N VAL A 198 -4.00 18.40 -7.96
CA VAL A 198 -4.19 17.73 -6.66
C VAL A 198 -5.54 18.13 -6.07
N TYR A 199 -5.83 19.43 -6.01
CA TYR A 199 -7.09 19.94 -5.46
C TYR A 199 -8.33 19.35 -6.15
N ASN A 200 -8.31 19.26 -7.48
CA ASN A 200 -9.44 18.75 -8.27
C ASN A 200 -9.75 17.28 -7.99
N LEU A 201 -8.74 16.47 -7.69
CA LEU A 201 -8.87 15.03 -7.47
C LEU A 201 -9.06 14.67 -6.00
N PHE A 202 -8.47 15.44 -5.10
CA PHE A 202 -8.32 15.12 -3.69
C PHE A 202 -9.66 14.84 -2.99
N GLN A 203 -10.62 15.76 -3.09
CA GLN A 203 -11.86 15.67 -2.31
C GLN A 203 -12.70 14.44 -2.66
N ASN A 204 -12.74 14.06 -3.95
CA ASN A 204 -13.45 12.87 -4.38
C ASN A 204 -12.69 11.60 -3.95
N PHE A 205 -11.37 11.60 -4.14
CA PHE A 205 -10.56 10.44 -3.83
C PHE A 205 -10.55 10.12 -2.33
N TYR A 206 -10.34 11.13 -1.48
CA TYR A 206 -10.37 11.01 -0.01
C TYR A 206 -11.70 10.44 0.52
N LYS A 207 -12.82 10.69 -0.19
CA LYS A 207 -14.14 10.20 0.22
C LYS A 207 -14.48 8.80 -0.28
N THR A 208 -13.83 8.35 -1.35
CA THR A 208 -14.27 7.16 -2.11
C THR A 208 -13.21 6.06 -2.18
N ASP A 209 -11.95 6.36 -1.85
CA ASP A 209 -10.80 5.47 -2.03
C ASP A 209 -10.60 4.96 -3.48
N ASN A 210 -11.24 5.61 -4.45
CA ASN A 210 -11.31 5.14 -5.83
C ASN A 210 -10.10 5.63 -6.65
N LEU A 211 -9.01 4.87 -6.58
CA LEU A 211 -7.79 5.12 -7.36
C LEU A 211 -8.04 5.03 -8.88
N GLN A 212 -8.95 4.15 -9.30
CA GLN A 212 -9.30 3.95 -10.70
C GLN A 212 -9.79 5.25 -11.34
N GLU A 213 -10.63 6.00 -10.62
CA GLU A 213 -11.14 7.30 -11.08
C GLU A 213 -10.07 8.40 -11.08
N VAL A 214 -9.11 8.36 -10.15
CA VAL A 214 -7.91 9.24 -10.19
C VAL A 214 -7.11 8.97 -11.47
N GLN A 215 -6.76 7.71 -11.72
CA GLN A 215 -5.99 7.33 -12.91
C GLN A 215 -6.74 7.64 -14.20
N LYS A 216 -8.05 7.36 -14.25
CA LYS A 216 -8.90 7.68 -15.40
C LYS A 216 -8.96 9.19 -15.66
N SER A 217 -9.00 10.01 -14.61
CA SER A 217 -8.99 11.47 -14.74
C SER A 217 -7.69 12.01 -15.33
N ILE A 218 -6.57 11.29 -15.15
CA ILE A 218 -5.27 11.62 -15.74
C ILE A 218 -5.18 11.07 -17.17
N ILE A 219 -5.46 9.78 -17.39
CA ILE A 219 -5.33 9.11 -18.71
C ILE A 219 -6.25 9.71 -19.77
N ARG A 220 -7.39 10.30 -19.35
CA ARG A 220 -8.32 10.95 -20.28
C ARG A 220 -7.81 12.27 -20.85
N THR A 221 -6.79 12.89 -20.26
CA THR A 221 -6.28 14.20 -20.71
C THR A 221 -5.54 14.07 -22.04
N ASP A 222 -5.41 15.18 -22.76
CA ASP A 222 -4.65 15.20 -24.01
C ASP A 222 -3.14 15.12 -23.76
N GLU A 223 -2.68 15.61 -22.61
CA GLU A 223 -1.30 15.47 -22.15
C GLU A 223 -0.85 14.00 -22.10
N TYR A 224 -1.65 13.11 -21.50
CA TYR A 224 -1.32 11.68 -21.47
C TYR A 224 -1.21 11.09 -22.89
N ALA A 225 -2.03 11.59 -23.81
CA ALA A 225 -2.06 11.14 -25.18
C ALA A 225 -1.02 11.83 -26.09
N ASN A 226 -0.23 12.77 -25.54
CA ASN A 226 0.74 13.61 -26.26
C ASN A 226 0.14 14.35 -27.48
N PHE A 227 -1.08 14.88 -27.33
CA PHE A 227 -1.76 15.71 -28.33
C PHE A 227 -1.92 17.16 -27.88
#